data_AF-A0A531K1P1-F1
#
_entry.id   AF-A0A531K1P1-F1
#
_cell.length_a   1.000
_cell.length_b   1.000
_cell.length_c   1.000
_cell.angle_alpha   90.00
_cell.angle_beta   90.00
_cell.angle_gamma   90.00
#
_symmetry.space_group_name_H-M   'P 1'
#
loop_
_entity.id
_entity.type
_entity.pdbx_description
1 polymer ?
#
loop_
_entity_poly.entity_id
_entity_poly.type
_entity_poly.pdbx_seq_one_letter_code
_entity_poly.pdbx_strand_id
1 'polypeptide(L)'
;MSSAVDLAAHPLTKWQGPFGLPDFTRIGDGDFGPVFDAALKAHEAEIDAIAGNSEASTIENTLAALELAGEALDQVSSIFWCRAGAHTNEDIQALERDISPKMSRHFSAISMNENLFARIDDLYQRRESLKLDAETLRVLEKTWKGFVRSGAKLDAGGKKRLARINEELSSLGTSFGQNVLADERDWALFLDAADLAGLPDFLKSAM
;
A
#
# COMPACT_ATOMS: atom_id res chain seq x y z
N MET A 1 19.32 -21.25 -6.12
CA MET A 1 19.58 -19.80 -6.16
C MET A 1 18.41 -19.17 -6.86
N SER A 2 17.57 -18.42 -6.14
CA SER A 2 16.44 -17.72 -6.79
C SER A 2 17.03 -16.65 -7.71
N SER A 3 16.59 -16.62 -8.97
CA SER A 3 16.92 -15.51 -9.87
C SER A 3 16.42 -14.21 -9.24
N ALA A 4 17.21 -13.14 -9.33
CA ALA A 4 16.76 -11.83 -8.88
C ALA A 4 15.45 -11.45 -9.60
N VAL A 5 14.48 -10.91 -8.87
CA VAL A 5 13.22 -10.43 -9.44
C VAL A 5 13.50 -9.21 -10.31
N ASP A 6 13.13 -9.26 -11.58
CA ASP A 6 13.22 -8.13 -12.51
C ASP A 6 11.89 -7.34 -12.48
N LEU A 7 11.83 -6.31 -11.63
CA LEU A 7 10.63 -5.46 -11.47
C LEU A 7 10.25 -4.73 -12.77
N ALA A 8 11.17 -4.53 -13.72
CA ALA A 8 10.87 -3.84 -14.97
C ALA A 8 10.11 -4.72 -15.97
N ALA A 9 10.13 -6.04 -15.79
CA ALA A 9 9.50 -7.02 -16.69
C ALA A 9 8.51 -7.96 -16.00
N HIS A 10 8.47 -8.00 -14.67
CA HIS A 10 7.63 -8.95 -13.93
C HIS A 10 6.13 -8.67 -14.14
N PRO A 11 5.28 -9.69 -14.38
CA PRO A 11 3.84 -9.50 -14.60
C PRO A 11 3.09 -8.76 -13.48
N LEU A 12 3.57 -8.88 -12.24
CA LEU A 12 3.02 -8.18 -11.07
C LEU A 12 3.32 -6.67 -11.06
N THR A 13 4.35 -6.21 -11.77
CA THR A 13 4.83 -4.82 -11.70
C THR A 13 4.88 -4.12 -13.06
N LYS A 14 4.78 -4.88 -14.16
CA LYS A 14 4.71 -4.35 -15.51
C LYS A 14 3.53 -4.94 -16.28
N TRP A 15 2.47 -4.14 -16.39
CA TRP A 15 1.25 -4.53 -17.10
C TRP A 15 1.36 -4.15 -18.58
N GLN A 16 1.02 -5.09 -19.47
CA GLN A 16 1.05 -4.92 -20.91
C GLN A 16 -0.26 -5.38 -21.58
N GLY A 17 -1.28 -5.68 -20.79
CA GLY A 17 -2.59 -6.08 -21.31
C GLY A 17 -3.35 -4.91 -21.95
N PRO A 18 -4.52 -5.19 -22.57
CA PRO A 18 -5.37 -4.15 -23.13
C PRO A 18 -5.65 -3.04 -22.11
N PHE A 19 -5.52 -1.78 -22.54
CA PHE A 19 -5.67 -0.60 -21.68
C PHE A 19 -4.68 -0.52 -20.50
N GLY A 20 -3.55 -1.22 -20.58
CA GLY A 20 -2.56 -1.27 -19.51
C GLY A 20 -2.98 -2.17 -18.35
N LEU A 21 -3.95 -3.06 -18.54
CA LEU A 21 -4.42 -3.97 -17.49
C LEU A 21 -3.44 -5.13 -17.22
N PRO A 22 -3.41 -5.66 -15.99
CA PRO A 22 -2.65 -6.86 -15.65
C PRO A 22 -3.16 -8.09 -16.43
N ASP A 23 -2.24 -8.97 -16.82
CA ASP A 23 -2.58 -10.29 -17.33
C ASP A 23 -2.57 -11.30 -16.18
N PHE A 24 -3.74 -11.56 -15.59
CA PHE A 24 -3.91 -12.47 -14.46
C PHE A 24 -3.50 -13.92 -14.77
N THR A 25 -3.45 -14.31 -16.05
CA THR A 25 -3.01 -15.67 -16.43
C THR A 25 -1.52 -15.91 -16.18
N ARG A 26 -0.76 -14.83 -15.94
CA ARG A 26 0.69 -14.83 -15.71
C ARG A 26 1.08 -14.56 -14.26
N ILE A 27 0.12 -14.59 -13.33
CA ILE A 27 0.32 -14.22 -11.92
C ILE A 27 0.01 -15.41 -11.01
N GLY A 28 1.04 -15.93 -10.33
CA GLY A 28 0.91 -16.95 -9.31
C GLY A 28 0.98 -16.39 -7.89
N ASP A 29 0.35 -17.07 -6.92
CA ASP A 29 0.37 -16.65 -5.51
C ASP A 29 1.79 -16.64 -4.91
N GLY A 30 2.64 -17.58 -5.35
CA GLY A 30 4.04 -17.65 -4.93
C GLY A 30 4.92 -16.49 -5.42
N ASP A 31 4.46 -15.70 -6.40
CA ASP A 31 5.25 -14.59 -6.95
C ASP A 31 5.20 -13.35 -6.05
N PHE A 32 4.10 -13.15 -5.30
CA PHE A 32 3.88 -11.91 -4.56
C PHE A 32 4.97 -11.65 -3.52
N GLY A 33 5.32 -12.62 -2.68
CA GLY A 33 6.31 -12.43 -1.60
C GLY A 33 7.65 -11.89 -2.10
N PRO A 34 8.33 -12.61 -3.03
CA PRO A 34 9.59 -12.14 -3.62
C PRO A 34 9.48 -10.79 -4.33
N VAL A 35 8.36 -10.51 -5.01
CA VAL A 35 8.13 -9.24 -5.70
C VAL A 35 7.93 -8.09 -4.73
N PHE A 36 7.21 -8.29 -3.62
CA PHE A 36 7.07 -7.29 -2.57
C PHE A 36 8.40 -6.96 -1.91
N ASP A 37 9.21 -7.97 -1.55
CA ASP A 37 10.53 -7.74 -0.95
C ASP A 37 11.44 -6.94 -1.91
N ALA A 38 11.40 -7.23 -3.21
CA ALA A 38 12.14 -6.47 -4.22
C ALA A 38 11.59 -5.04 -4.40
N ALA A 39 10.27 -4.87 -4.46
CA ALA A 39 9.62 -3.58 -4.67
C ALA A 39 9.77 -2.64 -3.47
N LEU A 40 9.70 -3.16 -2.24
CA LEU A 40 9.99 -2.41 -1.01
C LEU A 40 11.41 -1.85 -1.03
N LYS A 41 12.38 -2.70 -1.38
CA LYS A 41 13.79 -2.30 -1.48
C LYS A 41 14.04 -1.26 -2.59
N ALA A 42 13.38 -1.42 -3.74
CA ALA A 42 13.48 -0.45 -4.83
C ALA A 42 12.93 0.91 -4.40
N HIS A 43 11.75 0.92 -3.77
CA HIS A 43 11.13 2.14 -3.27
C HIS A 43 11.97 2.81 -2.17
N GLU A 44 12.57 2.04 -1.25
CA GLU A 44 13.50 2.58 -0.24
C GLU A 44 14.68 3.31 -0.91
N ALA A 45 15.28 2.71 -1.95
CA ALA A 45 16.39 3.33 -2.68
C ALA A 45 15.98 4.61 -3.43
N GLU A 46 14.77 4.66 -4.01
CA GLU A 46 14.22 5.86 -4.64
C GLU A 46 14.02 6.99 -3.61
N ILE A 47 13.48 6.66 -2.45
CA ILE A 47 13.29 7.62 -1.36
C ILE A 47 14.62 8.14 -0.83
N ASP A 48 15.61 7.26 -0.66
CA ASP A 48 16.96 7.66 -0.24
C ASP A 48 17.62 8.58 -1.26
N ALA A 49 17.42 8.35 -2.56
CA ALA A 49 17.92 9.23 -3.61
C ALA A 49 17.28 10.62 -3.54
N ILE A 50 15.98 10.72 -3.27
CA ILE A 50 15.28 11.99 -3.11
C ILE A 50 15.76 12.72 -1.85
N ALA A 51 15.77 12.00 -0.71
CA ALA A 51 16.16 12.54 0.59
C ALA A 51 17.62 12.99 0.62
N GLY A 52 18.50 12.26 -0.07
CA GLY A 52 19.94 12.49 -0.13
C GLY A 52 20.41 13.40 -1.26
N ASN A 53 19.51 13.95 -2.09
CA ASN A 53 19.89 14.83 -3.18
C ASN A 53 20.57 16.11 -2.66
N SER A 54 21.81 16.39 -3.07
CA SER A 54 22.58 17.55 -2.60
C SER A 54 22.12 18.89 -3.19
N GLU A 55 21.34 18.87 -4.27
CA GLU A 55 20.76 20.08 -4.85
C GLU A 55 19.64 20.64 -3.95
N ALA A 56 19.43 21.96 -4.04
CA ALA A 56 18.31 22.62 -3.40
C ALA A 56 16.98 21.98 -3.84
N SER A 57 16.04 21.86 -2.91
CA SER A 57 14.72 21.30 -3.18
C SER A 57 13.97 22.09 -4.25
N THR A 58 13.57 21.39 -5.31
CA THR A 58 12.67 21.87 -6.36
C THR A 58 11.41 21.00 -6.41
N ILE A 59 10.38 21.45 -7.12
CA ILE A 59 9.18 20.63 -7.35
C ILE A 59 9.58 19.32 -8.02
N GLU A 60 10.45 19.36 -9.02
CA GLU A 60 10.85 18.21 -9.83
C GLU A 60 11.67 17.21 -9.02
N ASN A 61 12.70 17.67 -8.32
CA ASN A 61 13.65 16.77 -7.63
C ASN A 61 13.17 16.30 -6.25
N THR A 62 12.01 16.77 -5.79
CA THR A 62 11.46 16.42 -4.47
C THR A 62 10.00 16.02 -4.56
N LEU A 63 9.09 16.92 -4.96
CA LEU A 63 7.65 16.62 -4.94
C LEU A 63 7.26 15.65 -6.05
N ALA A 64 7.59 15.96 -7.31
CA ALA A 64 7.30 15.10 -8.45
C ALA A 64 8.07 13.78 -8.38
N ALA A 65 9.33 13.81 -7.96
CA ALA A 65 10.11 12.59 -7.73
C ALA A 65 9.46 11.69 -6.66
N LEU A 66 8.93 12.27 -5.57
CA LEU A 66 8.21 11.51 -4.54
C LEU A 66 6.89 10.94 -5.05
N GLU A 67 6.11 11.70 -5.84
CA GLU A 67 4.84 11.22 -6.42
C GLU A 67 5.03 10.11 -7.46
N LEU A 68 6.23 10.00 -8.06
CA LEU A 68 6.58 8.96 -9.03
C LEU A 68 7.33 7.78 -8.40
N ALA A 69 7.78 7.89 -7.16
CA ALA A 69 8.49 6.82 -6.46
C ALA A 69 7.52 5.68 -6.09
N GLY A 70 8.04 4.46 -6.03
CA GLY A 70 7.30 3.29 -5.58
C GLY A 70 6.38 2.67 -6.63
N GLU A 71 6.49 3.01 -7.91
CA GLU A 71 5.62 2.48 -8.98
C GLU A 71 5.51 0.94 -8.93
N ALA A 72 6.63 0.23 -8.79
CA ALA A 72 6.62 -1.23 -8.69
C ALA A 72 5.85 -1.74 -7.46
N LEU A 73 5.97 -1.05 -6.32
CA LEU A 73 5.26 -1.40 -5.08
C LEU A 73 3.75 -1.14 -5.22
N ASP A 74 3.37 -0.05 -5.87
CA ASP A 74 1.96 0.30 -6.13
C ASP A 74 1.30 -0.73 -7.05
N GLN A 75 2.00 -1.15 -8.10
CA GLN A 75 1.50 -2.14 -9.07
C GLN A 75 1.25 -3.50 -8.41
N VAL A 76 2.25 -4.05 -7.70
CA VAL A 76 2.08 -5.34 -7.00
C VAL A 76 1.02 -5.25 -5.90
N SER A 77 0.98 -4.14 -5.16
CA SER A 77 -0.03 -3.89 -4.12
C SER A 77 -1.44 -3.86 -4.71
N SER A 78 -1.64 -3.21 -5.85
CA SER A 78 -2.95 -3.11 -6.51
C SER A 78 -3.52 -4.49 -6.82
N ILE A 79 -2.70 -5.41 -7.32
CA ILE A 79 -3.12 -6.79 -7.60
C ILE A 79 -3.34 -7.58 -6.32
N PHE A 80 -2.40 -7.48 -5.36
CA PHE A 80 -2.46 -8.25 -4.13
C PHE A 80 -3.70 -7.92 -3.31
N TRP A 81 -3.99 -6.63 -3.09
CA TRP A 81 -5.15 -6.19 -2.31
C TRP A 81 -6.48 -6.46 -3.02
N CYS A 82 -6.50 -6.41 -4.36
CA CYS A 82 -7.65 -6.87 -5.14
C CYS A 82 -7.92 -8.37 -4.89
N ARG A 83 -6.88 -9.21 -4.93
CA ARG A 83 -6.99 -10.64 -4.69
C ARG A 83 -7.37 -10.96 -3.23
N ALA A 84 -6.74 -10.29 -2.26
CA ALA A 84 -7.05 -10.46 -0.84
C ALA A 84 -8.51 -10.09 -0.51
N GLY A 85 -9.07 -9.08 -1.19
CA GLY A 85 -10.46 -8.65 -0.98
C GLY A 85 -11.52 -9.47 -1.76
N ALA A 86 -11.20 -9.94 -2.96
CA ALA A 86 -12.21 -10.52 -3.87
C ALA A 86 -12.04 -12.02 -4.15
N HIS A 87 -10.83 -12.57 -4.02
CA HIS A 87 -10.53 -13.96 -4.38
C HIS A 87 -9.35 -14.50 -3.56
N THR A 88 -9.52 -14.43 -2.24
CA THR A 88 -8.48 -14.82 -1.28
C THR A 88 -8.42 -16.33 -1.07
N ASN A 89 -7.33 -16.79 -0.49
CA ASN A 89 -7.08 -18.18 -0.11
C ASN A 89 -6.10 -18.21 1.07
N GLU A 90 -5.73 -19.41 1.53
CA GLU A 90 -4.82 -19.56 2.68
C GLU A 90 -3.43 -18.94 2.43
N ASP A 91 -2.90 -19.05 1.21
CA ASP A 91 -1.59 -18.49 0.83
C ASP A 91 -1.61 -16.95 0.84
N ILE A 92 -2.64 -16.35 0.24
CA ILE A 92 -2.83 -14.89 0.22
C ILE A 92 -3.05 -14.34 1.63
N GLN A 93 -3.86 -15.00 2.45
CA GLN A 93 -4.06 -14.59 3.85
C GLN A 93 -2.79 -14.73 4.69
N ALA A 94 -1.99 -15.78 4.46
CA ALA A 94 -0.69 -15.95 5.11
C ALA A 94 0.28 -14.84 4.71
N LEU A 95 0.33 -14.51 3.43
CA LEU A 95 1.18 -13.45 2.92
C LEU A 95 0.73 -12.08 3.41
N GLU A 96 -0.58 -11.84 3.52
CA GLU A 96 -1.14 -10.60 4.06
C GLU A 96 -0.64 -10.35 5.50
N ARG A 97 -0.62 -11.39 6.34
CA ARG A 97 -0.09 -11.30 7.72
C ARG A 97 1.40 -10.94 7.76
N ASP A 98 2.19 -11.36 6.77
CA ASP A 98 3.60 -11.03 6.66
C ASP A 98 3.82 -9.59 6.11
N ILE A 99 3.06 -9.22 5.08
CA ILE A 99 3.27 -7.97 4.33
C ILE A 99 2.68 -6.76 5.07
N SER A 100 1.51 -6.86 5.70
CA SER A 100 0.86 -5.75 6.40
C SER A 100 1.77 -5.02 7.40
N PRO A 101 2.51 -5.71 8.31
CA PRO A 101 3.45 -5.03 9.19
C PRO A 101 4.70 -4.52 8.46
N LYS A 102 5.20 -5.20 7.42
CA LYS A 102 6.33 -4.71 6.59
C LYS A 102 5.98 -3.39 5.91
N MET A 103 4.80 -3.31 5.28
CA MET A 103 4.29 -2.09 4.64
C MET A 103 4.14 -0.94 5.66
N SER A 104 3.58 -1.24 6.83
CA SER A 104 3.42 -0.22 7.89
C SER A 104 4.75 0.36 8.35
N ARG A 105 5.77 -0.48 8.53
CA ARG A 105 7.14 -0.04 8.84
C ARG A 105 7.75 0.78 7.71
N HIS A 106 7.59 0.34 6.46
CA HIS A 106 8.09 1.02 5.26
C HIS A 106 7.56 2.46 5.16
N PHE A 107 6.24 2.63 5.17
CA PHE A 107 5.65 3.98 5.06
C PHE A 107 5.85 4.84 6.31
N SER A 108 5.99 4.24 7.50
CA SER A 108 6.40 4.98 8.70
C SER A 108 7.82 5.52 8.58
N ALA A 109 8.76 4.73 8.02
CA ALA A 109 10.13 5.17 7.77
C ALA A 109 10.18 6.35 6.79
N ILE A 110 9.44 6.27 5.68
CA ILE A 110 9.33 7.37 4.69
C ILE A 110 8.75 8.63 5.34
N SER A 111 7.60 8.51 6.00
CA SER A 111 6.88 9.65 6.57
C SER A 111 7.64 10.35 7.70
N MET A 112 8.53 9.63 8.39
CA MET A 112 9.33 10.14 9.50
C MET A 112 10.79 10.43 9.13
N ASN A 113 11.16 10.24 7.86
CA ASN A 113 12.49 10.54 7.32
C ASN A 113 12.74 12.06 7.39
N GLU A 114 13.73 12.44 8.19
CA GLU A 114 14.02 13.85 8.49
C GLU A 114 14.54 14.62 7.29
N ASN A 115 15.39 13.98 6.49
CA ASN A 115 15.96 14.60 5.29
C ASN A 115 14.88 14.81 4.23
N LEU A 116 14.06 13.80 3.98
CA LEU A 116 12.93 13.90 3.05
C LEU A 116 11.95 14.99 3.49
N PHE A 117 11.56 14.98 4.76
CA PHE A 117 10.63 15.98 5.28
C PHE A 117 11.21 17.39 5.23
N ALA A 118 12.51 17.58 5.49
CA ALA A 118 13.15 18.88 5.38
C ALA A 118 13.04 19.47 3.96
N ARG A 119 13.18 18.64 2.92
CA ARG A 119 13.01 19.07 1.52
C ARG A 119 11.57 19.48 1.22
N ILE A 120 10.59 18.70 1.69
CA ILE A 120 9.16 19.02 1.52
C ILE A 120 8.77 20.27 2.34
N ASP A 121 9.30 20.42 3.55
CA ASP A 121 9.06 21.59 4.41
C ASP A 121 9.65 22.85 3.78
N ASP A 122 10.86 22.81 3.21
CA ASP A 122 11.42 23.93 2.45
C ASP A 122 10.44 24.39 1.38
N LEU A 123 10.05 23.51 0.45
CA LEU A 123 9.10 23.83 -0.62
C LEU A 123 7.81 24.43 -0.06
N TYR A 124 7.27 23.83 1.00
CA TYR A 124 6.06 24.31 1.65
C TYR A 124 6.21 25.72 2.22
N GLN A 125 7.32 26.04 2.90
CA GLN A 125 7.54 27.36 3.49
C GLN A 125 7.63 28.45 2.43
N ARG A 126 8.26 28.17 1.28
CA ARG A 126 8.46 29.16 0.20
C ARG A 126 7.41 29.06 -0.91
N ARG A 127 6.35 28.25 -0.75
CA ARG A 127 5.34 27.97 -1.78
C ARG A 127 4.74 29.21 -2.45
N GLU A 128 4.55 30.30 -1.71
CA GLU A 128 4.02 31.58 -2.24
C GLU A 128 4.99 32.26 -3.23
N SER A 129 6.29 32.03 -3.08
CA SER A 129 7.34 32.55 -3.98
C SER A 129 7.58 31.70 -5.22
N LEU A 130 7.15 30.43 -5.20
CA LEU A 130 7.41 29.45 -6.27
C LEU A 130 6.50 29.64 -7.49
N LYS A 131 5.47 30.50 -7.41
CA LYS A 131 4.50 30.77 -8.49
C LYS A 131 3.90 29.50 -9.10
N LEU A 132 3.55 28.54 -8.23
CA LEU A 132 2.95 27.27 -8.61
C LEU A 132 1.54 27.46 -9.18
N ASP A 133 1.15 26.59 -10.10
CA ASP A 133 -0.25 26.44 -10.46
C ASP A 133 -1.07 25.85 -9.30
N ALA A 134 -2.39 25.90 -9.41
CA ALA A 134 -3.30 25.50 -8.34
C ALA A 134 -3.20 24.01 -7.99
N GLU A 135 -2.92 23.14 -8.96
CA GLU A 135 -2.82 21.70 -8.75
C GLU A 135 -1.53 21.37 -8.02
N THR A 136 -0.38 21.87 -8.52
CA THR A 136 0.93 21.65 -7.88
C THR A 136 0.97 22.20 -6.45
N LEU A 137 0.39 23.39 -6.23
CA LEU A 137 0.25 23.93 -4.87
C LEU A 137 -0.57 23.00 -3.97
N ARG A 138 -1.67 22.46 -4.49
CA ARG A 138 -2.54 21.57 -3.72
C ARG A 138 -1.85 20.24 -3.39
N VAL A 139 -1.10 19.66 -4.32
CA VAL A 139 -0.28 18.46 -4.08
C VAL A 139 0.71 18.75 -2.95
N LEU A 140 1.50 19.82 -3.07
CA LEU A 140 2.47 20.21 -2.04
C LEU A 140 1.83 20.37 -0.65
N GLU A 141 0.68 21.05 -0.56
CA GLU A 141 -0.03 21.22 0.71
C GLU A 141 -0.52 19.90 1.31
N LYS A 142 -1.04 19.00 0.48
CA LYS A 142 -1.54 17.70 0.93
C LYS A 142 -0.40 16.80 1.36
N THR A 143 0.69 16.76 0.58
CA THR A 143 1.90 15.99 0.89
C THR A 143 2.48 16.47 2.22
N TRP A 144 2.72 17.78 2.39
CA TRP A 144 3.24 18.32 3.65
C TRP A 144 2.34 18.00 4.86
N LYS A 145 1.02 18.19 4.73
CA LYS A 145 0.06 17.84 5.79
C LYS A 145 0.08 16.34 6.09
N GLY A 146 0.26 15.50 5.08
CA GLY A 146 0.40 14.06 5.20
C GLY A 146 1.59 13.68 6.06
N PHE A 147 2.77 14.24 5.79
CA PHE A 147 3.97 14.05 6.61
C PHE A 147 3.75 14.48 8.06
N VAL A 148 3.18 15.67 8.29
CA VAL A 148 2.92 16.18 9.65
C VAL A 148 1.96 15.26 10.42
N ARG A 149 0.85 14.84 9.78
CA ARG A 149 -0.12 13.91 10.38
C ARG A 149 0.47 12.54 10.66
N SER A 150 1.46 12.13 9.88
CA SER A 150 2.17 10.85 10.01
C SER A 150 3.37 10.92 10.96
N GLY A 151 3.56 12.06 11.65
CA GLY A 151 4.52 12.19 12.74
C GLY A 151 5.89 12.74 12.34
N ALA A 152 6.06 13.33 11.15
CA ALA A 152 7.33 13.91 10.72
C ALA A 152 7.92 14.94 11.71
N LYS A 153 7.04 15.67 12.42
CA LYS A 153 7.41 16.69 13.42
C LYS A 153 7.47 16.18 14.87
N LEU A 154 7.32 14.87 15.10
CA LEU A 154 7.51 14.28 16.43
C LEU A 154 9.01 14.21 16.76
N ASP A 155 9.32 14.17 18.05
CA ASP A 155 10.65 13.83 18.51
C ASP A 155 10.95 12.32 18.28
N ALA A 156 12.20 11.91 18.49
CA ALA A 156 12.61 10.52 18.28
C ALA A 156 11.75 9.51 19.09
N GLY A 157 11.36 9.88 20.31
CA GLY A 157 10.49 9.07 21.16
C GLY A 157 9.08 8.93 20.58
N GLY A 158 8.48 10.04 20.15
CA GLY A 158 7.17 10.09 19.51
C GLY A 158 7.13 9.32 18.19
N LYS A 159 8.15 9.50 17.33
CA LYS A 159 8.29 8.74 16.08
C LYS A 159 8.31 7.24 16.32
N LYS A 160 9.17 6.78 17.25
CA LYS A 160 9.27 5.36 17.62
C LYS A 160 7.95 4.80 18.16
N ARG A 161 7.23 5.58 18.98
CA ARG A 161 5.93 5.17 19.53
C ARG A 161 4.87 5.08 18.44
N LEU A 162 4.78 6.07 17.56
CA LEU A 162 3.79 6.10 16.49
C LEU A 162 4.03 4.98 15.47
N ALA A 163 5.29 4.72 15.09
CA ALA A 163 5.64 3.59 14.22
C ALA A 163 5.18 2.24 14.79
N ARG A 164 5.40 2.01 16.09
CA ARG A 164 4.92 0.79 16.77
C ARG A 164 3.40 0.67 16.75
N ILE A 165 2.70 1.77 17.02
CA ILE A 165 1.22 1.78 16.99
C ILE A 165 0.71 1.45 15.58
N ASN A 166 1.30 2.05 14.54
CA ASN A 166 0.90 1.78 13.16
C ASN A 166 1.14 0.32 12.76
N GLU A 167 2.23 -0.29 13.21
CA GLU A 167 2.54 -1.71 12.96
C GLU A 167 1.58 -2.66 13.68
N GLU A 168 1.22 -2.35 14.92
CA GLU A 168 0.24 -3.11 15.69
C GLU A 168 -1.16 -2.98 15.07
N LEU A 169 -1.56 -1.77 14.69
CA LEU A 169 -2.85 -1.53 14.03
C LEU A 169 -2.96 -2.25 12.68
N SER A 170 -1.90 -2.30 11.87
CA SER A 170 -1.96 -3.03 10.59
C SER A 170 -2.12 -4.53 10.81
N SER A 171 -1.43 -5.08 11.81
CA SER A 171 -1.54 -6.50 12.18
C SER A 171 -2.92 -6.85 12.73
N LEU A 172 -3.48 -5.98 13.58
CA LEU A 172 -4.85 -6.12 14.12
C LEU A 172 -5.92 -6.01 13.03
N GLY A 173 -5.75 -5.07 12.10
CA GLY A 173 -6.67 -4.90 10.96
C GLY A 173 -6.74 -6.15 10.08
N THR A 174 -5.59 -6.70 9.70
CA THR A 174 -5.53 -7.98 8.97
C THR A 174 -6.18 -9.12 9.76
N SER A 175 -5.86 -9.24 11.05
CA SER A 175 -6.43 -10.31 11.88
C SER A 175 -7.94 -10.18 12.00
N PHE A 176 -8.46 -8.95 12.16
CA PHE A 176 -9.89 -8.69 12.21
C PHE A 176 -10.59 -9.12 10.91
N GLY A 177 -10.08 -8.70 9.75
CA GLY A 177 -10.68 -9.06 8.46
C GLY A 177 -10.71 -10.57 8.23
N GLN A 178 -9.63 -11.27 8.57
CA GLN A 178 -9.55 -12.72 8.42
C GLN A 178 -10.45 -13.47 9.42
N ASN A 179 -10.61 -12.95 10.65
CA ASN A 179 -11.54 -13.52 11.63
C ASN A 179 -12.99 -13.40 11.16
N VAL A 180 -13.39 -12.24 10.61
CA VAL A 180 -14.74 -12.04 10.04
C VAL A 180 -14.98 -13.00 8.89
N LEU A 181 -14.02 -13.11 7.96
CA LEU A 181 -14.13 -14.03 6.83
C LEU A 181 -14.28 -15.50 7.29
N ALA A 182 -13.50 -15.91 8.30
CA ALA A 182 -13.58 -17.27 8.84
C ALA A 182 -14.94 -17.53 9.51
N ASP A 183 -15.45 -16.58 10.30
CA ASP A 183 -16.76 -16.68 10.96
C ASP A 183 -17.90 -16.78 9.94
N GLU A 184 -17.89 -15.93 8.90
CA GLU A 184 -18.91 -15.94 7.84
C GLU A 184 -18.83 -17.20 6.95
N ARG A 185 -17.63 -17.70 6.64
CA ARG A 185 -17.43 -18.88 5.80
C ARG A 185 -17.97 -20.15 6.46
N ASP A 186 -17.77 -20.29 7.77
CA ASP A 186 -18.07 -21.52 8.49
C ASP A 186 -19.51 -21.51 9.07
N TRP A 187 -20.19 -20.36 9.04
CA TRP A 187 -21.56 -20.24 9.51
C TRP A 187 -22.57 -20.81 8.52
N ALA A 188 -23.44 -21.69 9.01
CA ALA A 188 -24.59 -22.20 8.27
C ALA A 188 -25.82 -22.28 9.19
N LEU A 189 -26.96 -21.86 8.66
CA LEU A 189 -28.27 -22.10 9.28
C LEU A 189 -28.95 -23.27 8.57
N PHE A 190 -29.09 -24.39 9.28
CA PHE A 190 -29.82 -25.55 8.78
C PHE A 190 -31.33 -25.30 8.91
N LEU A 191 -32.05 -25.42 7.80
CA LEU A 191 -33.47 -25.13 7.69
C LEU A 191 -34.22 -26.37 7.22
N ASP A 192 -35.42 -26.58 7.76
CA ASP A 192 -36.37 -27.56 7.26
C ASP A 192 -37.33 -26.92 6.24
N ALA A 193 -38.07 -27.75 5.49
CA ALA A 193 -39.02 -27.27 4.48
C ALA A 193 -40.09 -26.31 5.06
N ALA A 194 -40.43 -26.47 6.34
CA ALA A 194 -41.39 -25.61 7.02
C ALA A 194 -40.84 -24.20 7.29
N ASP A 195 -39.53 -24.07 7.52
CA ASP A 195 -38.88 -22.78 7.79
C ASP A 195 -38.81 -21.89 6.54
N LEU A 196 -38.99 -22.47 5.35
CA LEU A 196 -38.98 -21.77 4.06
C LEU A 196 -40.34 -21.18 3.67
N ALA A 197 -41.34 -21.27 4.55
CA ALA A 197 -42.67 -20.74 4.31
C ALA A 197 -42.62 -19.21 4.09
N GLY A 198 -43.23 -18.74 2.98
CA GLY A 198 -43.26 -17.32 2.62
C GLY A 198 -42.06 -16.83 1.79
N LEU A 199 -41.03 -17.64 1.60
CA LEU A 199 -39.91 -17.28 0.72
C LEU A 199 -40.25 -17.51 -0.77
N PRO A 200 -39.74 -16.66 -1.69
CA PRO A 200 -39.93 -16.84 -3.12
C PRO A 200 -39.11 -18.00 -3.68
N ASP A 201 -39.57 -18.62 -4.77
CA ASP A 201 -38.97 -19.85 -5.32
C ASP A 201 -37.53 -19.65 -5.82
N PHE A 202 -37.19 -18.48 -6.35
CA PHE A 202 -35.81 -18.19 -6.77
C PHE A 202 -34.83 -18.23 -5.60
N LEU A 203 -35.26 -17.79 -4.41
CA LEU A 203 -34.42 -17.80 -3.22
C LEU A 203 -34.25 -19.22 -2.68
N LYS A 204 -35.35 -19.98 -2.62
CA LYS A 204 -35.30 -21.42 -2.24
C LYS A 204 -34.41 -22.24 -3.17
N SER A 205 -34.34 -21.87 -4.45
CA SER A 205 -33.53 -22.58 -5.46
C SER A 205 -32.04 -22.24 -5.40
N ALA A 206 -31.67 -21.14 -4.72
CA ALA A 206 -30.30 -20.66 -4.59
C ALA A 206 -29.64 -21.07 -3.25
N MET A 207 -30.42 -21.65 -2.33
CA MET A 207 -29.97 -22.26 -1.07
C MET A 207 -29.52 -23.70 -1.31
#